data_AF-Q0YUG2-F1
#
_entry.id   AF-Q0YUG2-F1
#
_cell.length_a   1.000
_cell.length_b   1.000
_cell.length_c   1.000
_cell.angle_alpha   90.00
_cell.angle_beta   90.00
_cell.angle_gamma   90.00
#
_symmetry.space_group_name_H-M   'P 1'
#
loop_
_entity.id
_entity.type
_entity.pdbx_description
1 polymer ?
#
loop_
_entity_poly.entity_id
_entity_poly.type
_entity_poly.pdbx_seq_one_letter_code
_entity_poly.pdbx_strand_id
1 'polypeptide(L)'
;MNYSIKTIASWTVLLLMIIQFIPLRRINPPVQSDLQAPYAVKNSLKKGCYDCHSNETAWPALGYIAPASWLISGSVNSGRNVLNFSLWNNNKIEENGRLKRKIITVLSHGRNHQNLYYTLKPEKALSPKESLAVVSWLDSSY
;
A
#
# COMPACT_ATOMS: atom_id res chain seq x y z
N MET A 1 -33.23 -2.75 30.72
CA MET A 1 -32.85 -4.13 30.36
C MET A 1 -31.41 -4.35 30.81
N ASN A 2 -31.18 -5.15 31.87
CA ASN A 2 -29.83 -5.46 32.34
C ASN A 2 -29.32 -6.67 31.56
N TYR A 3 -28.63 -6.45 30.44
CA TYR A 3 -28.00 -7.54 29.71
C TYR A 3 -26.80 -8.07 30.50
N SER A 4 -26.71 -9.39 30.64
CA SER A 4 -25.53 -10.03 31.22
C SER A 4 -24.33 -9.85 30.27
N ILE A 5 -23.13 -9.71 30.84
CA ILE A 5 -21.85 -9.68 30.08
C ILE A 5 -21.76 -10.87 29.12
N LYS A 6 -22.26 -12.05 29.53
CA LYS A 6 -22.29 -13.27 28.69
C LYS A 6 -23.12 -13.06 27.42
N THR A 7 -24.26 -12.39 27.54
CA THR A 7 -25.14 -12.08 26.41
C THR A 7 -24.47 -11.11 25.44
N ILE A 8 -23.84 -10.05 25.96
CA ILE A 8 -23.13 -9.05 25.13
C ILE A 8 -21.96 -9.70 24.38
N ALA A 9 -21.15 -10.51 25.05
CA ALA A 9 -20.04 -11.24 24.44
C ALA A 9 -20.52 -12.20 23.34
N SER A 10 -21.58 -12.96 23.59
CA SER A 10 -22.16 -13.90 22.61
C SER A 10 -22.63 -13.20 21.34
N TRP A 11 -23.36 -12.08 21.47
CA TRP A 11 -23.82 -11.30 20.33
C TRP A 11 -22.66 -10.67 19.55
N THR A 12 -21.62 -10.24 20.26
CA THR A 12 -20.43 -9.64 19.63
C THR A 12 -19.68 -10.68 18.78
N VAL A 13 -19.48 -11.89 19.30
CA VAL A 13 -18.85 -12.99 18.55
C VAL A 13 -19.69 -13.39 17.35
N LEU A 14 -21.01 -13.51 17.52
CA LEU A 14 -21.92 -13.79 16.40
C LEU A 14 -21.83 -12.72 15.30
N LEU A 15 -21.83 -11.44 15.68
CA LEU A 15 -21.64 -10.35 14.72
C LEU A 15 -20.30 -10.45 14.00
N LEU A 16 -19.19 -10.68 14.72
CA LEU A 16 -17.86 -10.81 14.13
C LEU A 16 -17.74 -11.99 13.15
N MET A 17 -18.50 -13.07 13.38
CA MET A 17 -18.60 -14.20 12.43
C MET A 17 -19.42 -13.82 11.19
N ILE A 18 -20.57 -13.17 11.38
CA ILE A 18 -21.46 -12.76 10.28
C ILE A 18 -20.76 -11.78 9.34
N ILE A 19 -20.01 -10.81 9.87
CA ILE A 19 -19.33 -9.82 9.02
C ILE A 19 -18.24 -10.42 8.13
N GLN A 20 -17.72 -11.63 8.43
CA GLN A 20 -16.75 -12.29 7.55
C GLN A 20 -17.35 -12.68 6.19
N PHE A 21 -18.68 -12.82 6.10
CA PHE A 21 -19.37 -13.14 4.86
C PHE A 21 -19.58 -11.91 3.94
N ILE A 22 -19.24 -10.70 4.41
CA ILE A 22 -19.25 -9.51 3.55
C ILE A 22 -18.06 -9.59 2.59
N PRO A 23 -18.27 -9.50 1.26
CA PRO A 23 -17.21 -9.67 0.27
C PRO A 23 -16.00 -8.78 0.52
N LEU A 24 -14.81 -9.37 0.46
CA LEU A 24 -13.55 -8.66 0.63
C LEU A 24 -13.15 -7.97 -0.68
N ARG A 25 -12.92 -6.65 -0.65
CA ARG A 25 -12.53 -5.84 -1.83
C ARG A 25 -11.02 -5.87 -2.12
N ARG A 26 -10.41 -7.04 -2.11
CA ARG A 26 -8.95 -7.27 -2.11
C ARG A 26 -8.50 -8.05 -3.33
N ILE A 27 -8.66 -7.42 -4.49
CA ILE A 27 -8.33 -8.03 -5.78
C ILE A 27 -7.08 -7.34 -6.34
N ASN A 28 -6.23 -8.14 -6.95
CA ASN A 28 -5.11 -7.67 -7.76
C ASN A 28 -5.58 -7.71 -9.23
N PRO A 29 -5.86 -6.56 -9.86
CA PRO A 29 -6.13 -6.51 -11.29
C PRO A 29 -4.89 -6.98 -12.09
N PRO A 30 -5.02 -7.24 -13.39
CA PRO A 30 -3.84 -7.53 -14.22
C PRO A 30 -2.88 -6.34 -14.25
N VAL A 31 -1.58 -6.62 -14.35
CA VAL A 31 -0.56 -5.61 -14.64
C VAL A 31 -0.72 -5.21 -16.11
N GLN A 32 -0.84 -3.91 -16.38
CA GLN A 32 -1.02 -3.40 -17.74
C GLN A 32 0.28 -2.87 -18.33
N SER A 33 1.09 -2.21 -17.51
CA SER A 33 2.41 -1.73 -17.89
C SER A 33 3.34 -1.73 -16.68
N ASP A 34 4.60 -2.01 -16.94
CA ASP A 34 5.62 -2.13 -15.92
C ASP A 34 6.51 -0.89 -15.89
N LEU A 35 7.00 -0.55 -14.71
CA LEU A 35 7.93 0.55 -14.50
C LEU A 35 9.23 0.28 -15.28
N GLN A 36 9.58 1.24 -16.14
CA GLN A 36 10.86 1.29 -16.84
C GLN A 36 11.85 2.12 -16.02
N ALA A 37 12.63 1.45 -15.18
CA ALA A 37 13.64 2.08 -14.33
C ALA A 37 14.85 1.14 -14.18
N PRO A 38 16.03 1.66 -13.82
CA PRO A 38 17.18 0.84 -13.49
C PRO A 38 16.81 -0.23 -12.44
N TYR A 39 17.41 -1.41 -12.57
CA TYR A 39 17.08 -2.57 -11.72
C TYR A 39 17.06 -2.25 -10.22
N ALA A 40 18.07 -1.52 -9.74
CA ALA A 40 18.17 -1.15 -8.33
C ALA A 40 17.00 -0.24 -7.85
N VAL A 41 16.56 0.69 -8.69
CA VAL A 41 15.43 1.60 -8.41
C VAL A 41 14.14 0.81 -8.36
N LYS A 42 13.90 0.00 -9.39
CA LYS A 42 12.70 -0.84 -9.48
C LYS A 42 12.61 -1.81 -8.31
N ASN A 43 13.72 -2.45 -7.93
CA ASN A 43 13.76 -3.36 -6.79
C ASN A 43 13.45 -2.64 -5.47
N SER A 44 13.97 -1.42 -5.28
CA SER A 44 13.65 -0.58 -4.13
C SER A 44 12.15 -0.26 -4.09
N LEU A 45 11.57 0.17 -5.19
CA LEU A 45 10.13 0.48 -5.27
C LEU A 45 9.24 -0.76 -5.08
N LYS A 46 9.64 -1.92 -5.62
CA LYS A 46 8.94 -3.20 -5.38
C LYS A 46 8.96 -3.58 -3.91
N LYS A 47 10.09 -3.40 -3.23
CA LYS A 47 10.24 -3.68 -1.80
C LYS A 47 9.35 -2.77 -0.95
N GLY A 48 9.41 -1.46 -1.15
CA GLY A 48 8.79 -0.50 -0.23
C GLY A 48 7.41 0.00 -0.61
N CYS A 49 7.06 -0.02 -1.90
CA CYS A 49 5.91 0.74 -2.39
C CYS A 49 4.84 -0.11 -3.07
N TYR A 50 5.21 -1.25 -3.69
CA TYR A 50 4.27 -2.03 -4.51
C TYR A 50 3.10 -2.63 -3.72
N ASP A 51 3.29 -2.91 -2.43
CA ASP A 51 2.20 -3.44 -1.60
C ASP A 51 1.02 -2.46 -1.52
N CYS A 52 1.24 -1.16 -1.64
CA CYS A 52 0.18 -0.13 -1.60
C CYS A 52 -0.10 0.51 -2.97
N HIS A 53 0.90 0.58 -3.84
CA HIS A 53 0.87 1.35 -5.09
C HIS A 53 1.05 0.48 -6.33
N SER A 54 0.65 -0.79 -6.31
CA SER A 54 0.69 -1.64 -7.51
C SER A 54 -0.48 -2.62 -7.55
N ASN A 55 -0.73 -3.21 -8.71
CA ASN A 55 -1.60 -4.38 -8.84
C ASN A 55 -0.91 -5.67 -8.37
N GLU A 56 0.38 -5.63 -8.02
CA GLU A 56 1.15 -6.75 -7.47
C GLU A 56 1.14 -6.75 -5.92
N THR A 57 0.12 -6.16 -5.27
CA THR A 57 0.04 -6.06 -3.80
C THR A 57 0.18 -7.43 -3.13
N ALA A 58 1.18 -7.58 -2.26
CA ALA A 58 1.27 -8.72 -1.35
C ALA A 58 0.37 -8.46 -0.13
N TRP A 59 -0.87 -8.91 -0.20
CA TRP A 59 -1.85 -8.70 0.85
C TRP A 59 -1.44 -9.35 2.18
N PRO A 60 -1.41 -8.60 3.31
CA PRO A 60 -1.10 -9.17 4.61
C PRO A 60 -2.20 -10.11 5.09
N ALA A 61 -1.88 -11.02 6.02
CA ALA A 61 -2.84 -11.95 6.63
C ALA A 61 -4.06 -11.24 7.25
N LEU A 62 -3.83 -10.09 7.90
CA LEU A 62 -4.91 -9.28 8.45
C LEU A 62 -5.83 -8.68 7.37
N GLY A 63 -5.34 -8.58 6.13
CA GLY A 63 -6.14 -8.21 4.97
C GLY A 63 -7.23 -9.24 4.63
N TYR A 64 -7.21 -10.44 5.21
CA TYR A 64 -8.19 -11.51 4.98
C TYR A 64 -9.32 -11.53 6.03
N ILE A 65 -9.21 -10.76 7.11
CA ILE A 65 -10.12 -10.85 8.26
C ILE A 65 -10.90 -9.54 8.41
N ALA A 66 -12.23 -9.60 8.37
CA ALA A 66 -13.07 -8.43 8.60
C ALA A 66 -13.08 -8.04 10.10
N PRO A 67 -13.21 -6.75 10.44
CA PRO A 67 -13.35 -5.60 9.52
C PRO A 67 -12.00 -5.02 9.04
N ALA A 68 -10.86 -5.52 9.53
CA ALA A 68 -9.54 -4.98 9.22
C ALA A 68 -9.21 -5.05 7.72
N SER A 69 -9.66 -6.10 7.05
CA SER A 69 -9.58 -6.28 5.60
C SER A 69 -10.15 -5.12 4.81
N TRP A 70 -11.24 -4.49 5.26
CA TRP A 70 -11.87 -3.36 4.59
C TRP A 70 -11.03 -2.10 4.68
N LEU A 71 -10.43 -1.84 5.84
CA LEU A 71 -9.53 -0.70 6.04
C LEU A 71 -8.28 -0.85 5.16
N ILE A 72 -7.65 -2.03 5.19
CA ILE A 72 -6.44 -2.31 4.39
C ILE A 72 -6.76 -2.20 2.90
N SER A 73 -7.84 -2.84 2.45
CA SER A 73 -8.30 -2.75 1.05
C SER A 73 -8.59 -1.31 0.63
N GLY A 74 -9.27 -0.53 1.47
CA GLY A 74 -9.55 0.88 1.21
C GLY A 74 -8.27 1.71 1.06
N SER A 75 -7.29 1.51 1.94
CA SER A 75 -5.99 2.20 1.87
C SER A 75 -5.21 1.82 0.61
N VAL A 76 -5.16 0.54 0.25
CA VAL A 76 -4.49 0.08 -0.99
C VAL A 76 -5.20 0.67 -2.23
N ASN A 77 -6.52 0.64 -2.26
CA ASN A 77 -7.29 1.21 -3.37
C ASN A 77 -7.05 2.73 -3.51
N SER A 78 -7.05 3.45 -2.39
CA SER A 78 -6.72 4.89 -2.37
C SER A 78 -5.29 5.15 -2.83
N GLY A 79 -4.32 4.34 -2.38
CA GLY A 79 -2.92 4.41 -2.82
C GLY A 79 -2.77 4.23 -4.33
N ARG A 80 -3.39 3.17 -4.88
CA ARG A 80 -3.41 2.89 -6.33
C ARG A 80 -4.03 4.03 -7.15
N ASN A 81 -5.07 4.69 -6.64
CA ASN A 81 -5.69 5.83 -7.32
C ASN A 81 -4.77 7.06 -7.41
N VAL A 82 -3.86 7.23 -6.46
CA VAL A 82 -2.87 8.33 -6.49
C VAL A 82 -1.66 7.96 -7.35
N LEU A 83 -1.22 6.70 -7.26
CA LEU A 83 -0.04 6.17 -7.93
C LEU A 83 -0.17 4.64 -8.05
N ASN A 84 -0.06 4.10 -9.27
CA ASN A 84 -0.07 2.66 -9.51
C ASN A 84 1.05 2.22 -10.47
N PHE A 85 2.12 1.63 -9.94
CA PHE A 85 3.26 1.16 -10.72
C PHE A 85 2.92 0.11 -11.78
N SER A 86 1.80 -0.60 -11.66
CA SER A 86 1.32 -1.56 -12.66
C SER A 86 0.56 -0.91 -13.83
N LEU A 87 0.44 0.41 -13.81
CA LEU A 87 -0.14 1.26 -14.85
C LEU A 87 0.87 2.33 -15.31
N TRP A 88 2.19 2.06 -15.22
CA TRP A 88 3.23 3.08 -15.41
C TRP A 88 3.08 3.91 -16.68
N ASN A 89 2.88 3.29 -17.85
CA ASN A 89 2.75 4.00 -19.14
C ASN A 89 1.46 4.82 -19.23
N ASN A 90 0.44 4.47 -18.44
CA ASN A 90 -0.83 5.19 -18.38
C ASN A 90 -0.79 6.30 -17.32
N ASN A 91 0.15 6.21 -16.38
CA ASN A 91 0.38 7.25 -15.42
C ASN A 91 1.27 8.30 -16.07
N LYS A 92 0.72 9.50 -16.27
CA LYS A 92 1.45 10.69 -16.68
C LYS A 92 2.44 11.20 -15.61
N ILE A 93 3.08 10.32 -14.84
CA ILE A 93 4.03 10.67 -13.75
C ILE A 93 5.19 11.45 -14.34
N GLU A 94 5.63 10.99 -15.50
CA GLU A 94 6.67 11.62 -16.31
C GLU A 94 6.28 13.07 -16.70
N GLU A 95 5.01 13.32 -17.05
CA GLU A 95 4.50 14.67 -17.33
C GLU A 95 4.08 15.46 -16.06
N ASN A 96 4.04 14.82 -14.89
CA ASN A 96 3.45 15.36 -13.66
C ASN A 96 4.51 15.67 -12.60
N GLY A 97 5.21 16.79 -12.77
CA GLY A 97 6.21 17.28 -11.83
C GLY A 97 5.71 17.44 -10.38
N ARG A 98 4.39 17.56 -10.16
CA ARG A 98 3.81 17.58 -8.81
C ARG A 98 3.84 16.20 -8.16
N LEU A 99 3.55 15.13 -8.90
CA LEU A 99 3.62 13.76 -8.38
C LEU A 99 5.08 13.36 -8.10
N LYS A 100 6.02 13.70 -8.98
CA LYS A 100 7.46 13.53 -8.73
C LYS A 100 7.89 14.18 -7.41
N ARG A 101 7.56 15.47 -7.20
CA ARG A 101 7.86 16.17 -5.93
C ARG A 101 7.26 15.47 -4.72
N LYS A 102 6.01 15.00 -4.80
CA LYS A 102 5.38 14.24 -3.72
C LYS A 102 6.14 12.94 -3.40
N ILE A 103 6.57 12.19 -4.41
CA ILE A 103 7.37 10.97 -4.19
C ILE A 103 8.68 11.31 -3.49
N ILE A 104 9.40 12.33 -3.96
CA ILE A 104 10.65 12.79 -3.33
C ILE A 104 10.40 13.21 -1.86
N THR A 105 9.32 13.95 -1.59
CA THR A 105 8.94 14.31 -0.22
C THR A 105 8.63 13.08 0.63
N VAL A 106 7.92 12.08 0.10
CA VAL A 106 7.65 10.83 0.85
C VAL A 106 8.95 10.10 1.17
N LEU A 107 9.86 10.00 0.19
CA LEU A 107 11.17 9.38 0.39
C LEU A 107 12.02 10.10 1.42
N SER A 108 11.96 11.45 1.48
CA SER A 108 12.68 12.25 2.47
C SER A 108 12.12 12.11 3.89
N HIS A 109 10.82 11.86 4.03
CA HIS A 109 10.16 11.60 5.31
C HIS A 109 10.20 10.11 5.72
N GLY A 110 10.73 9.23 4.85
CA GLY A 110 10.94 7.82 5.11
C GLY A 110 9.70 7.10 5.61
N ARG A 111 9.79 6.50 6.81
CA ARG A 111 8.74 5.66 7.39
C ARG A 111 7.49 6.45 7.83
N ASN A 112 7.59 7.77 7.97
CA ASN A 112 6.53 8.58 8.56
C ASN A 112 5.22 8.57 7.76
N HIS A 113 5.28 8.37 6.43
CA HIS A 113 4.07 8.36 5.61
C HIS A 113 3.15 7.15 5.86
N GLN A 114 3.71 6.04 6.35
CA GLN A 114 3.00 4.80 6.71
C GLN A 114 3.66 4.15 7.93
N ASN A 115 3.70 4.88 9.04
CA ASN A 115 4.45 4.47 10.23
C ASN A 115 4.04 3.08 10.76
N LEU A 116 2.73 2.82 10.87
CA LEU A 116 2.23 1.52 11.34
C LEU A 116 2.68 0.37 10.42
N TYR A 117 2.63 0.57 9.11
CA TYR A 117 3.05 -0.44 8.14
C TYR A 117 4.54 -0.77 8.31
N TYR A 118 5.41 0.25 8.31
CA TYR A 118 6.86 0.04 8.44
C TYR A 118 7.29 -0.36 9.86
N THR A 119 6.45 -0.15 10.87
CA THR A 119 6.67 -0.68 12.22
C THR A 119 6.42 -2.19 12.25
N LEU A 120 5.35 -2.65 11.60
CA LEU A 120 5.02 -4.08 11.50
C LEU A 120 5.87 -4.82 10.45
N LYS A 121 6.40 -4.09 9.48
CA LYS A 121 7.18 -4.58 8.35
C LYS A 121 8.47 -3.76 8.15
N PRO A 122 9.39 -3.76 9.13
CA PRO A 122 10.62 -2.96 9.05
C PRO A 122 11.50 -3.35 7.84
N GLU A 123 11.42 -4.60 7.38
CA GLU A 123 12.13 -5.10 6.20
C GLU A 123 11.66 -4.47 4.88
N LYS A 124 10.45 -3.90 4.86
CA LYS A 124 9.89 -3.20 3.70
C LYS A 124 10.35 -1.75 3.61
N ALA A 125 10.88 -1.18 4.70
CA ALA A 125 11.39 0.18 4.67
C ALA A 125 12.64 0.28 3.79
N LEU A 126 12.73 1.36 3.01
CA LEU A 126 13.94 1.68 2.26
C LEU A 126 15.04 2.13 3.21
N SER A 127 16.26 1.68 2.93
CA SER A 127 17.49 2.23 3.49
C SER A 127 17.77 3.61 2.89
N PRO A 128 18.60 4.45 3.54
CA PRO A 128 19.01 5.73 2.98
C PRO A 128 19.60 5.62 1.57
N LYS A 129 20.37 4.57 1.31
CA LYS A 129 20.95 4.29 -0.01
C LYS A 129 19.89 3.97 -1.06
N GLU A 130 18.90 3.15 -0.73
CA GLU A 130 17.78 2.82 -1.62
C GLU A 130 16.94 4.07 -1.92
N SER A 131 16.59 4.85 -0.88
CA SER A 131 15.86 6.11 -1.06
C SER A 131 16.60 7.10 -1.94
N LEU A 132 17.91 7.28 -1.70
CA LEU A 132 18.74 8.18 -2.51
C LEU A 132 18.80 7.73 -3.98
N ALA A 133 18.94 6.43 -4.25
CA ALA A 133 18.95 5.92 -5.61
C ALA A 133 17.64 6.22 -6.35
N VAL A 134 16.49 6.12 -5.68
CA VAL A 134 15.19 6.47 -6.27
C VAL A 134 15.09 7.98 -6.51
N VAL A 135 15.52 8.81 -5.55
CA VAL A 135 15.50 10.28 -5.69
C VAL A 135 16.40 10.72 -6.85
N SER A 136 17.65 10.24 -6.92
CA SER A 136 18.57 10.58 -8.00
C SER A 136 18.06 10.16 -9.37
N TRP A 137 17.43 8.98 -9.47
CA TRP A 137 16.80 8.54 -10.72
C TRP A 137 15.66 9.47 -11.13
N LEU A 138 14.76 9.82 -10.20
CA LEU A 138 13.67 10.77 -10.47
C LEU A 138 14.21 12.12 -10.93
N ASP A 139 15.26 12.64 -10.28
CA ASP A 139 15.87 13.92 -10.63
C ASP A 139 16.54 13.89 -12.00
N SER A 140 17.30 12.84 -12.32
CA SER A 140 18.02 12.69 -13.59
C SER A 140 17.16 12.39 -14.82
N SER A 141 15.91 11.95 -14.62
CA SER A 141 15.02 11.62 -15.74
C SER A 141 14.43 12.87 -16.43
N TYR A 142 14.92 14.08 -16.06
CA TYR A 142 14.54 15.40 -16.60
C TYR A 142 15.71 16.38 -16.55
#